data_AF-A0A940ELP7-F1
#
_entry.id   AF-A0A940ELP7-F1
#
_cell.length_a   1.000
_cell.length_b   1.000
_cell.length_c   1.000
_cell.angle_alpha   90.00
_cell.angle_beta   90.00
_cell.angle_gamma   90.00
#
_symmetry.space_group_name_H-M   'P 1'
#
loop_
_entity.id
_entity.type
_entity.pdbx_description
1 polymer ?
#
loop_
_entity_poly.entity_id
_entity_poly.type
_entity_poly.pdbx_seq_one_letter_code
_entity_poly.pdbx_strand_id
1 'polypeptide(L)'
;MDIEFILEAILEGKTTTLVARSINGNKFKLGNGSTLNGCPIMSTLSQPRRLKSDGKPNLDTYCFYLVNARDKYKFIVGNKIKLL
;
A
#
# COMPACT_ATOMS: atom_id res chain seq x y z
N MET A 1 6.45 -14.51 8.30
CA MET A 1 5.09 -14.06 8.62
C MET A 1 4.70 -13.08 7.53
N ASP A 2 3.59 -13.31 6.85
CA ASP A 2 3.24 -12.50 5.68
C ASP A 2 2.62 -11.17 6.10
N ILE A 3 3.06 -10.08 5.47
CA ILE A 3 2.52 -8.74 5.70
C ILE A 3 1.47 -8.50 4.62
N GLU A 4 0.21 -8.43 5.04
CA GLU A 4 -0.93 -8.37 4.14
C GLU A 4 -1.73 -7.08 4.34
N PHE A 5 -2.25 -6.57 3.22
CA PHE A 5 -3.06 -5.36 3.17
C PHE A 5 -4.31 -5.60 2.32
N ILE A 6 -5.36 -4.80 2.53
CA ILE A 6 -6.46 -4.64 1.58
C ILE A 6 -6.20 -3.37 0.77
N LEU A 7 -6.24 -3.47 -0.56
CA LEU A 7 -6.13 -2.30 -1.42
C LEU A 7 -7.42 -1.48 -1.34
N GLU A 8 -7.34 -0.24 -0.91
CA GLU A 8 -8.50 0.67 -0.79
C GLU A 8 -8.64 1.60 -2.00
N ALA A 9 -7.54 2.01 -2.61
CA ALA A 9 -7.57 2.89 -3.78
C ALA A 9 -6.30 2.78 -4.63
N ILE A 10 -6.45 3.14 -5.91
CA ILE A 10 -5.34 3.38 -6.84
C ILE A 10 -5.44 4.84 -7.26
N LEU A 11 -4.41 5.63 -6.97
CA LEU A 11 -4.34 7.04 -7.33
C LEU A 11 -3.34 7.22 -8.46
N GLU A 12 -3.79 7.90 -9.52
CA GLU A 12 -2.97 8.22 -10.68
C GLU A 12 -2.50 9.68 -10.61
N GLY A 13 -1.21 9.88 -10.82
CA GLY A 13 -0.56 11.19 -10.78
C GLY A 13 0.83 11.06 -11.39
N LYS A 14 1.81 11.84 -10.90
CA LYS A 14 3.21 11.71 -11.34
C LYS A 14 3.76 10.29 -11.09
N THR A 15 3.32 9.65 -10.01
CA THR A 15 3.63 8.25 -9.67
C THR A 15 2.33 7.54 -9.30
N THR A 16 2.12 6.32 -9.79
CA THR A 16 0.98 5.51 -9.36
C THR A 16 1.12 5.14 -7.90
N THR A 17 0.12 5.51 -7.10
CA THR A 17 0.10 5.30 -5.66
C THR A 17 -0.99 4.29 -5.30
N LEU A 18 -0.63 3.24 -4.58
CA LEU A 18 -1.53 2.25 -4.03
C LEU A 18 -1.80 2.59 -2.57
N VAL A 19 -3.07 2.84 -2.23
CA VAL A 19 -3.50 3.07 -0.86
C VAL A 19 -4.00 1.75 -0.31
N ALA A 20 -3.37 1.23 0.73
CA ALA A 20 -3.72 -0.08 1.28
C ALA A 20 -3.73 -0.07 2.81
N ARG A 21 -4.71 -0.78 3.39
CA ARG A 21 -4.91 -0.90 4.83
C ARG A 21 -4.38 -2.23 5.34
N SER A 22 -3.55 -2.19 6.37
CA SER A 22 -2.99 -3.37 7.02
C SER A 22 -4.11 -4.23 7.62
N ILE A 23 -4.02 -5.54 7.41
CA ILE A 23 -4.95 -6.53 7.96
C ILE A 23 -4.43 -7.07 9.29
N ASN A 24 -3.11 -7.28 9.36
CA ASN A 24 -2.51 -8.14 10.38
C ASN A 24 -1.85 -7.33 11.51
N GLY A 25 -1.76 -6.00 11.38
CA GLY A 25 -1.11 -5.12 12.36
C GLY A 25 0.40 -5.37 12.53
N ASN A 26 0.99 -6.25 11.73
CA ASN A 26 2.40 -6.61 11.81
C ASN A 26 3.26 -5.39 11.48
N LYS A 27 4.29 -5.15 12.31
CA LYS A 27 5.31 -4.14 12.00
C LYS A 27 6.08 -4.56 10.75
N PHE A 28 6.30 -3.61 9.84
CA PHE A 28 7.07 -3.83 8.62
C PHE A 28 7.98 -2.65 8.31
N LYS A 29 8.94 -2.88 7.43
CA LYS A 29 9.79 -1.84 6.83
C LYS A 29 9.92 -2.14 5.34
N LEU A 30 10.00 -1.09 4.53
CA LEU A 30 10.34 -1.23 3.12
C LEU A 30 11.86 -1.25 2.96
N GLY A 31 12.34 -2.08 2.05
CA GLY A 31 13.74 -2.16 1.66
C GLY A 31 13.90 -1.99 0.15
N ASN A 32 15.15 -1.94 -0.30
CA ASN A 32 15.43 -2.01 -1.74
C ASN A 32 15.01 -3.39 -2.25
N GLY A 33 14.18 -3.41 -3.30
CA GLY A 33 13.64 -4.65 -3.86
C GLY A 33 12.34 -5.13 -3.21
N SER A 34 11.76 -4.37 -2.28
CA SER A 34 10.40 -4.67 -1.78
C SER A 34 9.39 -4.72 -2.92
N THR A 35 8.47 -5.67 -2.82
CA THR A 35 7.41 -5.86 -3.83
C THR A 35 6.03 -5.96 -3.19
N LEU A 36 5.01 -5.46 -3.89
CA LEU A 36 3.62 -5.71 -3.57
C LEU A 36 3.03 -6.64 -4.64
N ASN A 37 2.59 -7.83 -4.25
CA ASN A 37 2.13 -8.87 -5.19
C ASN A 37 3.12 -9.10 -6.34
N GLY A 38 4.42 -9.12 -6.04
CA GLY A 38 5.48 -9.28 -7.04
C GLY A 38 5.73 -8.05 -7.94
N CYS A 39 5.03 -6.94 -7.73
CA CYS A 39 5.29 -5.68 -8.42
C CYS A 39 6.27 -4.83 -7.61
N PRO A 40 7.39 -4.37 -8.19
CA PRO A 40 8.35 -3.52 -7.49
C PRO A 40 7.72 -2.21 -7.00
N ILE A 41 8.02 -1.87 -5.75
CA ILE A 41 7.62 -0.60 -5.13
C ILE A 41 8.83 0.20 -4.71
N MET A 42 8.68 1.52 -4.62
CA MET A 42 9.72 2.37 -4.05
C MET A 42 9.91 2.02 -2.57
N SER A 43 11.13 2.19 -2.07
CA SER A 43 11.46 1.99 -0.64
C SER A 43 10.95 3.10 0.28
N THR A 44 10.15 4.03 -0.26
CA THR A 44 9.49 5.10 0.47
C THR A 44 8.04 4.75 0.78
N LEU A 45 7.62 5.07 2.00
CA LEU A 45 6.28 4.86 2.50
C LEU A 45 5.72 6.20 2.98
N SER A 46 4.44 6.45 2.74
CA SER A 46 3.71 7.51 3.45
C SER A 46 2.39 6.97 4.01
N GLN A 47 1.75 7.75 4.87
CA GLN A 47 0.42 7.45 5.39
C GLN A 47 -0.53 8.58 5.01
N PRO A 48 -1.76 8.28 4.56
CA PRO A 48 -2.76 9.31 4.34
C PRO A 48 -3.18 9.92 5.69
N ARG A 49 -3.43 11.24 5.72
CA ARG A 49 -3.94 11.95 6.91
C ARG A 49 -5.45 11.72 7.12
N ARG A 50 -5.90 10.50 6.90
CA ARG A 50 -7.33 10.15 7.00
C ARG A 50 -7.69 9.94 8.47
N LEU A 51 -8.85 10.44 8.87
CA LEU A 51 -9.45 10.11 10.16
C LEU A 51 -10.38 8.89 10.01
N LYS A 52 -10.45 8.08 11.06
CA LYS A 52 -11.50 7.07 11.26
C LYS A 52 -12.84 7.79 11.53
N SER A 53 -13.93 7.04 11.49
CA SER A 53 -15.28 7.59 11.75
C SER A 53 -15.44 8.18 13.15
N ASP A 54 -14.60 7.77 14.10
CA ASP A 54 -14.53 8.29 15.46
C ASP A 54 -13.63 9.54 15.59
N GLY A 55 -13.13 10.08 14.47
CA GLY A 55 -12.26 11.24 14.45
C GLY A 55 -10.79 10.96 14.80
N LYS A 56 -10.41 9.70 15.09
CA LYS A 56 -9.02 9.36 15.40
C LYS A 56 -8.18 9.17 14.13
N PRO A 57 -6.86 9.37 14.16
CA PRO A 57 -5.98 9.09 13.03
C PRO A 57 -6.10 7.63 12.56
N ASN A 58 -6.19 7.42 11.25
CA ASN A 58 -6.12 6.11 10.64
C ASN A 58 -4.65 5.70 10.43
N LEU A 59 -4.08 5.04 11.45
CA LEU A 59 -2.68 4.61 11.45
C LEU A 59 -2.43 3.29 10.71
N ASP A 60 -3.49 2.64 10.24
CA ASP A 60 -3.42 1.31 9.65
C ASP A 60 -3.35 1.36 8.12
N THR A 61 -3.41 2.56 7.53
CA THR A 61 -3.42 2.77 6.08
C THR A 61 -2.10 3.37 5.60
N TYR A 62 -1.63 2.88 4.46
CA TYR A 62 -0.33 3.19 3.90
C TYR A 62 -0.43 3.48 2.41
N CYS A 63 0.46 4.32 1.91
CA CYS A 63 0.62 4.63 0.50
C CYS A 63 1.93 4.02 -0.01
N PHE A 64 1.81 3.16 -1.02
CA PHE A 64 2.94 2.55 -1.72
C PHE A 64 3.05 3.11 -3.12
N TYR A 65 4.27 3.36 -3.58
CA TYR A 65 4.52 3.92 -4.90
C TYR A 65 5.04 2.84 -5.82
N LEU A 66 4.33 2.57 -6.92
CA LEU A 66 4.82 1.63 -7.93
C LEU A 66 6.03 2.20 -8.65
N VAL A 67 7.05 1.37 -8.86
CA VAL A 67 8.20 1.74 -9.70
C VAL A 67 7.76 1.88 -11.16
N ASN A 68 6.88 0.98 -11.62
CA ASN A 68 6.31 1.02 -12.95
C ASN A 68 4.80 1.26 -12.89
N ALA A 69 4.34 2.40 -13.41
CA ALA A 69 2.93 2.78 -13.43
C ALA A 69 2.03 1.77 -14.17
N ARG A 70 2.56 1.00 -15.13
CA ARG A 70 1.80 -0.03 -15.86
C ARG A 70 1.44 -1.24 -14.99
N ASP A 71 2.16 -1.47 -13.90
CA ASP A 71 1.84 -2.58 -13.00
C ASP A 71 0.50 -2.38 -12.27
N LYS A 72 -0.07 -1.16 -12.30
CA LYS A 72 -1.40 -0.85 -11.74
C LYS A 72 -2.50 -1.81 -12.20
N TYR A 73 -2.42 -2.31 -13.43
CA TYR A 73 -3.42 -3.23 -13.99
C TYR A 73 -3.41 -4.62 -13.33
N LYS A 74 -2.39 -4.94 -12.54
CA LYS A 74 -2.30 -6.17 -11.74
C LYS A 74 -3.01 -6.04 -10.39
N PHE A 75 -3.51 -4.85 -10.06
CA PHE A 75 -4.14 -4.53 -8.79
C PHE A 75 -5.64 -4.31 -8.96
N ILE A 76 -6.41 -4.80 -7.99
CA ILE A 76 -7.87 -4.67 -7.95
C ILE A 76 -8.25 -4.14 -6.57
N VAL A 77 -9.00 -3.03 -6.53
CA VAL A 77 -9.47 -2.43 -5.28
C VAL A 77 -10.38 -3.42 -4.55
N GLY A 78 -10.20 -3.54 -3.24
CA GLY A 78 -10.88 -4.50 -2.38
C GLY A 78 -10.12 -5.83 -2.21
N ASN A 79 -9.15 -6.13 -3.08
CA ASN A 79 -8.39 -7.37 -2.98
C ASN A 79 -7.27 -7.29 -1.95
N LYS A 80 -6.92 -8.46 -1.43
CA LYS A 80 -5.74 -8.65 -0.59
C LYS A 80 -4.47 -8.53 -1.43
N ILE A 81 -3.49 -7.81 -0.91
CA ILE A 81 -2.15 -7.69 -1.45
C ILE A 81 -1.12 -8.03 -0.38
N LYS A 82 0.01 -8.62 -0.80
CA LYS A 82 1.07 -9.10 0.06
C LYS A 82 2.36 -8.34 -0.22
N LEU A 83 3.01 -7.90 0.87
CA LEU A 83 4.35 -7.32 0.84
C LEU A 83 5.40 -8.42 1.03
N LEU A 84 6.42 -8.39 0.18
CA LEU A 84 7.61 -9.25 0.20
C LEU A 84 8.87 -8.39 0.14
#